data_AF-A0A1I7XWY4-F1
#
_entry.id   AF-A0A1I7XWY4-F1
#
_cell.length_a   1.000
_cell.length_b   1.000
_cell.length_c   1.000
_cell.angle_alpha   90.00
_cell.angle_beta   90.00
_cell.angle_gamma   90.00
#
_symmetry.space_group_name_H-M   'P 1'
#
loop_
_entity.id
_entity.type
_entity.pdbx_description
1 polymer ?
#
loop_
_entity_poly.entity_id
_entity_poly.type
_entity_poly.pdbx_seq_one_letter_code
_entity_poly.pdbx_strand_id
1 'polypeptide(L)'
;RGADMDALPVQERNDLPFKSVAKGTWQGKEVSVSHACGHDTHVAMLLGAAKVFSDMRDELPGTIVLLFQPAEEQGPGKPLSGANAMMAEGVLDQPKVDVVMGQHIGPSYPAGSIGYRQGSLMASGDVFSISLAGKGGHGSSPWNAASPVVAAAETVVALNNIIAQRTNPQDGTTVVTVGSLQSGNRPNVLPESADISGTVRSLSKQNQATAHELIQRYAQNIAANHDLKATVRIDTGYEVLVSDPKATQTVIPALDMATDGIGAKEVAPGMGSEDFVDMTTTHNGVNKLKQDSGVTCHSGTELLNLIMAYSISTAVRAAAELELADLLKDGPKTIASLAQASGTEASHLQRILRVLCAHRVFKEQPANTYQLDELGWNLCSDSSSRLKEAALMLTDPAFLHCAADLSKAAAGIPIFRERFGHAFFEHWEDNDIHDIFHQGVS
;
A
#
# COMPACT_ATOMS: atom_id res chain seq x y z
N ARG A 1 -10.87 -11.26 -18.63
CA ARG A 1 -10.80 -9.78 -18.59
C ARG A 1 -12.13 -9.27 -18.03
N GLY A 2 -12.08 -8.39 -17.04
CA GLY A 2 -13.26 -7.69 -16.49
C GLY A 2 -13.59 -6.44 -17.29
N ALA A 3 -14.89 -6.17 -17.46
CA ALA A 3 -15.44 -4.90 -17.91
C ALA A 3 -16.73 -4.61 -17.16
N ASP A 4 -16.76 -3.48 -16.48
CA ASP A 4 -17.92 -3.05 -15.70
C ASP A 4 -18.96 -2.45 -16.64
N MET A 5 -20.25 -2.57 -16.31
CA MET A 5 -21.35 -2.29 -17.26
C MET A 5 -22.40 -1.29 -16.76
N ASP A 6 -22.34 -0.89 -15.49
CA ASP A 6 -23.33 0.02 -14.90
C ASP A 6 -23.11 1.49 -15.26
N ALA A 7 -24.13 2.31 -14.97
CA ALA A 7 -24.16 3.73 -15.25
C ALA A 7 -24.48 4.51 -13.97
N LEU A 8 -24.24 5.82 -13.99
CA LEU A 8 -24.40 6.68 -12.82
C LEU A 8 -25.68 7.53 -12.90
N PRO A 9 -26.28 7.92 -11.74
CA PRO A 9 -27.45 8.81 -11.67
C PRO A 9 -27.08 10.28 -11.93
N VAL A 10 -26.41 10.53 -13.06
CA VAL A 10 -25.88 11.82 -13.48
C VAL A 10 -26.51 12.22 -14.81
N GLN A 11 -26.86 13.50 -14.94
CA GLN A 11 -27.31 14.05 -16.21
C GLN A 11 -26.12 14.30 -17.13
N GLU A 12 -26.13 13.67 -18.29
CA GLU A 12 -25.15 13.95 -19.34
C GLU A 12 -25.31 15.39 -19.85
N ARG A 13 -24.20 16.14 -19.92
CA ARG A 13 -24.19 17.56 -20.29
C ARG A 13 -23.55 17.86 -21.63
N ASN A 14 -22.81 16.91 -22.20
CA ASN A 14 -22.25 17.07 -23.53
C ASN A 14 -23.35 17.19 -24.60
N ASP A 15 -22.94 17.52 -25.81
CA ASP A 15 -23.79 17.61 -27.00
C ASP A 15 -23.34 16.54 -28.02
N LEU A 16 -23.36 15.29 -27.58
CA LEU A 16 -23.04 14.15 -28.44
C LEU A 16 -24.31 13.63 -29.13
N PRO A 17 -24.23 13.18 -30.39
CA PRO A 17 -25.39 12.65 -31.12
C PRO A 17 -25.98 11.38 -30.49
N PHE A 18 -25.22 10.71 -29.62
CA PHE A 18 -25.63 9.51 -28.88
C PHE A 18 -25.77 9.75 -27.37
N LYS A 19 -25.87 11.01 -26.94
CA LYS A 19 -26.07 11.40 -25.55
C LYS A 19 -27.24 10.63 -24.91
N SER A 20 -27.06 10.21 -23.66
CA SER A 20 -28.09 9.55 -22.88
C SER A 20 -29.31 10.44 -22.64
N VAL A 21 -30.49 9.85 -22.89
CA VAL A 21 -31.80 10.37 -22.50
C VAL A 21 -32.47 9.50 -21.44
N ALA A 22 -31.75 8.50 -20.92
CA ALA A 22 -32.28 7.51 -20.00
C ALA A 22 -32.63 8.13 -18.63
N LYS A 23 -33.69 7.59 -18.01
CA LYS A 23 -34.15 7.91 -16.67
C LYS A 23 -34.18 6.65 -15.83
N GLY A 24 -33.85 6.80 -14.55
CA GLY A 24 -33.86 5.72 -13.57
C GLY A 24 -34.39 6.20 -12.23
N THR A 25 -34.52 5.29 -11.27
CA THR A 25 -34.87 5.63 -9.89
C THR A 25 -33.65 5.45 -9.00
N TRP A 26 -33.26 6.48 -8.27
CA TRP A 26 -32.20 6.43 -7.27
C TRP A 26 -32.69 7.04 -5.96
N GLN A 27 -32.59 6.29 -4.86
CA GLN A 27 -33.08 6.71 -3.53
C GLN A 27 -34.53 7.23 -3.55
N GLY A 28 -35.40 6.55 -4.30
CA GLY A 28 -36.83 6.89 -4.42
C GLY A 28 -37.13 8.14 -5.25
N LYS A 29 -36.15 8.69 -5.97
CA LYS A 29 -36.32 9.84 -6.87
C LYS A 29 -35.99 9.46 -8.31
N GLU A 30 -36.73 10.01 -9.26
CA GLU A 30 -36.37 9.91 -10.66
C GLU A 30 -35.11 10.74 -10.94
N VAL A 31 -34.13 10.14 -11.61
CA VAL A 31 -32.83 10.74 -11.94
C VAL A 31 -32.50 10.48 -13.41
N SER A 32 -31.70 11.37 -14.00
CA SER A 32 -31.04 11.07 -15.29
C SER A 32 -29.95 10.02 -15.09
N VAL A 33 -29.71 9.21 -16.11
CA VAL A 33 -28.68 8.15 -16.09
C VAL A 33 -27.70 8.34 -17.24
N SER A 34 -26.40 8.19 -17.00
CA SER A 34 -25.37 8.26 -18.04
C SER A 34 -24.11 7.48 -17.67
N HIS A 35 -23.35 7.00 -18.66
CA HIS A 35 -22.04 6.37 -18.45
C HIS A 35 -20.94 7.43 -18.23
N ALA A 36 -21.03 8.14 -17.11
CA ALA A 36 -20.05 9.18 -16.76
C ALA A 36 -18.68 8.62 -16.34
N CYS A 37 -18.59 7.33 -16.00
CA CYS A 37 -17.35 6.62 -15.67
C CYS A 37 -16.74 5.86 -16.87
N GLY A 38 -17.46 5.77 -18.00
CA GLY A 38 -16.96 5.13 -19.22
C GLY A 38 -17.16 3.61 -19.32
N HIS A 39 -18.03 3.02 -18.50
CA HIS A 39 -18.31 1.58 -18.47
C HIS A 39 -18.91 1.07 -19.80
N ASP A 40 -19.62 1.92 -20.55
CA ASP A 40 -20.00 1.65 -21.94
C ASP A 40 -18.80 1.33 -22.84
N THR A 41 -17.72 2.09 -22.68
CA THR A 41 -16.48 1.90 -23.42
C THR A 41 -15.79 0.60 -23.00
N HIS A 42 -15.81 0.24 -21.72
CA HIS A 42 -15.22 -1.03 -21.25
C HIS A 42 -15.97 -2.22 -21.85
N VAL A 43 -17.30 -2.20 -21.83
CA VAL A 43 -18.15 -3.23 -22.46
C VAL A 43 -17.86 -3.34 -23.95
N ALA A 44 -17.81 -2.20 -24.67
CA ALA A 44 -17.49 -2.19 -26.10
C ALA A 44 -16.10 -2.77 -26.40
N MET A 45 -15.09 -2.38 -25.63
CA MET A 45 -13.72 -2.90 -25.75
C MET A 45 -13.65 -4.42 -25.49
N LEU A 46 -14.34 -4.91 -24.44
CA LEU A 46 -14.34 -6.34 -24.10
C LEU A 46 -15.11 -7.16 -25.14
N LEU A 47 -16.23 -6.66 -25.68
CA LEU A 47 -16.94 -7.30 -26.78
C LEU A 47 -16.10 -7.37 -28.05
N GLY A 48 -15.33 -6.32 -28.35
CA GLY A 48 -14.37 -6.31 -29.45
C GLY A 48 -13.29 -7.38 -29.28
N ALA A 49 -12.69 -7.46 -28.09
CA ALA A 49 -11.71 -8.48 -27.75
C ALA A 49 -12.31 -9.89 -27.81
N ALA A 50 -13.55 -10.07 -27.32
CA ALA A 50 -14.28 -11.33 -27.36
C ALA A 50 -14.46 -11.86 -28.79
N LYS A 51 -14.81 -10.97 -29.73
CA LYS A 51 -14.93 -11.30 -31.14
C LYS A 51 -13.59 -11.81 -31.70
N VAL A 52 -12.51 -11.05 -31.49
CA VAL A 52 -11.17 -11.42 -31.97
C VAL A 52 -10.74 -12.76 -31.36
N PHE A 53 -10.83 -12.94 -30.05
CA PHE A 53 -10.45 -14.19 -29.38
C PHE A 53 -11.31 -15.38 -29.82
N SER A 54 -12.58 -15.16 -30.13
CA SER A 54 -13.43 -16.22 -30.67
C SER A 54 -13.00 -16.66 -32.07
N ASP A 55 -12.54 -15.73 -32.90
CA ASP A 55 -12.09 -16.01 -34.28
C ASP A 55 -10.75 -16.77 -34.31
N MET A 56 -9.90 -16.60 -33.29
CA MET A 56 -8.60 -17.28 -33.16
C MET A 56 -8.57 -18.35 -32.05
N ARG A 57 -9.74 -18.88 -31.66
CA ARG A 57 -9.88 -19.80 -30.52
C ARG A 57 -8.95 -21.01 -30.61
N ASP A 58 -8.79 -21.57 -31.81
CA ASP A 58 -8.00 -22.78 -32.03
C ASP A 58 -6.48 -22.53 -31.94
N GLU A 59 -6.05 -21.26 -31.97
CA GLU A 59 -4.65 -20.84 -31.87
C GLU A 59 -4.24 -20.49 -30.41
N LEU A 60 -5.22 -20.32 -29.52
CA LEU A 60 -4.98 -19.85 -28.16
C LEU A 60 -4.78 -21.02 -27.19
N PRO A 61 -3.60 -21.15 -26.54
CA PRO A 61 -3.40 -22.14 -25.51
C PRO A 61 -4.15 -21.72 -24.23
N GLY A 62 -5.15 -22.51 -23.82
CA GLY A 62 -5.87 -22.34 -22.56
C GLY A 62 -7.29 -21.81 -22.70
N THR A 63 -7.79 -21.15 -21.66
CA THR A 63 -9.17 -20.65 -21.60
C THR A 63 -9.19 -19.17 -21.26
N ILE A 64 -9.91 -18.37 -22.06
CA ILE A 64 -10.18 -16.96 -21.77
C ILE A 64 -11.60 -16.84 -21.22
N VAL A 65 -11.71 -16.33 -19.98
CA VAL A 65 -12.99 -15.96 -19.37
C VAL A 65 -13.21 -14.46 -19.53
N LEU A 66 -14.37 -14.10 -20.07
CA LEU A 66 -14.81 -12.72 -20.28
C LEU A 66 -15.84 -12.40 -19.20
N LEU A 67 -15.54 -11.42 -18.35
CA LEU A 67 -16.35 -11.05 -17.21
C LEU A 67 -17.01 -9.70 -17.50
N PHE A 68 -18.33 -9.69 -17.63
CA PHE A 68 -19.12 -8.47 -17.73
C PHE A 68 -19.77 -8.22 -16.37
N GLN A 69 -19.26 -7.24 -15.65
CA GLN A 69 -19.57 -7.03 -14.25
C GLN A 69 -20.64 -5.93 -14.09
N PRO A 70 -21.81 -6.21 -13.50
CA PRO A 70 -22.79 -5.17 -13.14
C PRO A 70 -22.38 -4.42 -11.87
N ALA A 71 -22.94 -3.25 -11.60
CA ALA A 71 -22.98 -2.64 -10.26
C ALA A 71 -21.61 -2.42 -9.57
N GLU A 72 -20.59 -1.94 -10.30
CA GLU A 72 -19.31 -1.49 -9.71
C GLU A 72 -19.55 -0.26 -8.81
N GLU A 73 -20.38 0.68 -9.26
CA GLU A 73 -20.63 1.97 -8.61
C GLU A 73 -21.56 1.87 -7.39
N GLN A 74 -21.95 0.64 -6.99
CA GLN A 74 -22.90 0.39 -5.91
C GLN A 74 -22.37 0.83 -4.53
N GLY A 75 -21.05 0.77 -4.33
CA GLY A 75 -20.38 1.08 -3.08
C GLY A 75 -20.58 0.01 -1.98
N PRO A 76 -20.05 0.27 -0.77
CA PRO A 76 -20.18 -0.62 0.38
C PRO A 76 -21.63 -0.91 0.76
N GLY A 77 -21.89 -2.14 1.23
CA GLY A 77 -23.11 -2.49 1.96
C GLY A 77 -24.06 -3.38 1.17
N LYS A 78 -25.37 -3.18 1.37
CA LYS A 78 -26.43 -3.94 0.69
C LYS A 78 -27.26 -3.02 -0.22
N PRO A 79 -27.58 -3.44 -1.45
CA PRO A 79 -27.16 -4.69 -2.10
C PRO A 79 -25.63 -4.74 -2.34
N LEU A 80 -25.09 -5.95 -2.48
CA LEU A 80 -23.65 -6.15 -2.74
C LEU A 80 -23.24 -5.49 -4.05
N SER A 81 -21.98 -5.07 -4.14
CA SER A 81 -21.39 -4.65 -5.41
C SER A 81 -21.30 -5.80 -6.41
N GLY A 82 -21.04 -5.45 -7.66
CA GLY A 82 -20.86 -6.37 -8.77
C GLY A 82 -19.91 -7.50 -8.52
N ALA A 83 -18.66 -7.13 -8.22
CA ALA A 83 -17.61 -8.09 -7.99
C ALA A 83 -17.96 -9.02 -6.82
N ASN A 84 -18.48 -8.47 -5.71
CA ASN A 84 -18.89 -9.27 -4.57
C ASN A 84 -20.00 -10.28 -4.91
N ALA A 85 -21.02 -9.86 -5.66
CA ALA A 85 -22.11 -10.73 -6.06
C ALA A 85 -21.61 -11.85 -6.99
N MET A 86 -20.82 -11.52 -8.02
CA MET A 86 -20.26 -12.50 -8.94
C MET A 86 -19.30 -13.47 -8.25
N MET A 87 -18.49 -12.99 -7.31
CA MET A 87 -17.62 -13.86 -6.51
C MET A 87 -18.41 -14.80 -5.59
N ALA A 88 -19.51 -14.33 -4.99
CA ALA A 88 -20.38 -15.18 -4.19
C ALA A 88 -21.05 -16.30 -5.02
N GLU A 89 -21.22 -16.08 -6.31
CA GLU A 89 -21.73 -17.07 -7.27
C GLU A 89 -20.63 -17.97 -7.88
N GLY A 90 -19.36 -17.75 -7.52
CA GLY A 90 -18.24 -18.61 -7.97
C GLY A 90 -17.78 -18.34 -9.40
N VAL A 91 -17.88 -17.09 -9.88
CA VAL A 91 -17.56 -16.74 -11.28
C VAL A 91 -16.13 -17.11 -11.73
N LEU A 92 -15.19 -17.23 -10.78
CA LEU A 92 -13.79 -17.58 -11.05
C LEU A 92 -13.47 -19.07 -10.85
N ASP A 93 -14.44 -19.89 -10.45
CA ASP A 93 -14.19 -21.29 -10.08
C ASP A 93 -14.48 -22.29 -11.21
N GLN A 94 -15.33 -21.95 -12.17
CA GLN A 94 -15.72 -22.85 -13.27
C GLN A 94 -15.85 -22.11 -14.62
N PRO A 95 -14.80 -22.11 -15.47
CA PRO A 95 -13.49 -22.73 -15.25
C PRO A 95 -12.69 -21.99 -14.17
N LYS A 96 -11.78 -22.71 -13.51
CA LYS A 96 -10.86 -22.07 -12.57
C LYS A 96 -10.01 -21.07 -13.33
N VAL A 97 -10.15 -19.80 -13.00
CA VAL A 97 -9.29 -18.74 -13.56
C VAL A 97 -7.89 -18.90 -12.95
N ASP A 98 -6.84 -18.36 -13.56
CA ASP A 98 -5.47 -18.30 -12.98
C ASP A 98 -5.02 -16.85 -12.77
N VAL A 99 -5.48 -15.95 -13.64
CA VAL A 99 -5.17 -14.51 -13.59
C VAL A 99 -6.41 -13.74 -14.01
N VAL A 100 -6.79 -12.74 -13.21
CA VAL A 100 -7.83 -11.77 -13.58
C VAL A 100 -7.14 -10.48 -14.01
N MET A 101 -7.59 -9.92 -15.14
CA MET A 101 -7.11 -8.64 -15.66
C MET A 101 -8.29 -7.70 -15.86
N GLY A 102 -8.13 -6.44 -15.44
CA GLY A 102 -9.08 -5.35 -15.65
C GLY A 102 -8.37 -4.15 -16.25
N GLN A 103 -9.16 -3.21 -16.78
CA GLN A 103 -8.67 -1.92 -17.27
C GLN A 103 -9.75 -0.88 -17.03
N HIS A 104 -9.36 0.37 -16.78
CA HIS A 104 -10.29 1.47 -16.64
C HIS A 104 -9.81 2.63 -17.52
N ILE A 105 -10.73 3.25 -18.28
CA ILE A 105 -10.41 4.45 -19.04
C ILE A 105 -10.32 5.65 -18.11
N GLY A 106 -9.37 6.56 -18.34
CA GLY A 106 -9.22 7.76 -17.52
C GLY A 106 -9.19 9.01 -18.40
N PRO A 107 -9.99 10.05 -18.11
CA PRO A 107 -9.98 11.28 -18.90
C PRO A 107 -8.69 12.10 -18.74
N SER A 108 -7.88 11.78 -17.73
CA SER A 108 -6.65 12.51 -17.39
C SER A 108 -5.40 12.00 -18.12
N TYR A 109 -5.52 10.92 -18.92
CA TYR A 109 -4.39 10.35 -19.66
C TYR A 109 -4.47 10.72 -21.15
N PRO A 110 -3.32 10.95 -21.82
CA PRO A 110 -3.30 11.12 -23.27
C PRO A 110 -3.97 9.95 -24.00
N ALA A 111 -4.78 10.25 -25.01
CA ALA A 111 -5.37 9.21 -25.86
C ALA A 111 -4.27 8.31 -26.46
N GLY A 112 -4.50 7.00 -26.49
CA GLY A 112 -3.53 6.00 -26.96
C GLY A 112 -2.43 5.63 -25.97
N SER A 113 -2.42 6.19 -24.76
CA SER A 113 -1.48 5.77 -23.70
C SER A 113 -2.11 4.75 -22.74
N ILE A 114 -1.26 3.93 -22.12
CA ILE A 114 -1.66 2.97 -21.08
C ILE A 114 -0.84 3.24 -19.82
N GLY A 115 -1.54 3.40 -18.69
CA GLY A 115 -0.93 3.43 -17.37
C GLY A 115 -0.95 2.05 -16.72
N TYR A 116 0.13 1.65 -16.05
CA TYR A 116 0.17 0.47 -15.19
C TYR A 116 0.79 0.81 -13.85
N ARG A 117 0.70 -0.08 -12.88
CA ARG A 117 1.41 0.06 -11.60
C ARG A 117 1.64 -1.28 -10.97
N GLN A 118 2.81 -1.47 -10.36
CA GLN A 118 3.05 -2.62 -9.47
C GLN A 118 2.69 -2.25 -8.03
N GLY A 119 2.05 -3.16 -7.29
CA GLY A 119 1.60 -2.88 -5.93
C GLY A 119 0.28 -2.10 -5.87
N SER A 120 0.05 -1.32 -4.82
CA SER A 120 -1.20 -0.58 -4.61
C SER A 120 -1.49 0.36 -5.78
N LEU A 121 -2.60 0.11 -6.49
CA LEU A 121 -3.09 0.87 -7.64
C LEU A 121 -4.20 1.84 -7.25
N MET A 122 -5.17 1.39 -6.44
CA MET A 122 -6.30 2.20 -5.96
C MET A 122 -6.52 1.99 -4.46
N ALA A 123 -7.06 3.03 -3.81
CA ALA A 123 -7.25 3.05 -2.37
C ALA A 123 -8.45 2.22 -1.93
N SER A 124 -8.38 1.68 -0.71
CA SER A 124 -9.55 1.11 -0.04
C SER A 124 -10.69 2.13 0.06
N GLY A 125 -11.93 1.65 0.15
CA GLY A 125 -13.13 2.46 0.17
C GLY A 125 -14.02 2.15 1.37
N ASP A 126 -13.77 2.80 2.51
CA ASP A 126 -14.54 2.54 3.73
C ASP A 126 -15.43 3.72 4.11
N VAL A 127 -16.57 3.41 4.75
CA VAL A 127 -17.47 4.40 5.35
C VAL A 127 -17.59 4.12 6.84
N PHE A 128 -17.47 5.15 7.67
CA PHE A 128 -17.72 5.02 9.11
C PHE A 128 -18.91 5.87 9.55
N SER A 129 -19.63 5.38 10.56
CA SER A 129 -20.65 6.13 11.29
C SER A 129 -20.44 5.96 12.80
N ILE A 130 -20.59 7.06 13.53
CA ILE A 130 -20.47 7.13 14.98
C ILE A 130 -21.73 7.80 15.50
N SER A 131 -22.45 7.11 16.38
CA SER A 131 -23.60 7.67 17.10
C SER A 131 -23.24 7.82 18.57
N LEU A 132 -23.32 9.04 19.08
CA LEU A 132 -23.10 9.39 20.47
C LEU A 132 -24.45 9.54 21.16
N ALA A 133 -24.68 8.79 22.23
CA ALA A 133 -25.89 8.84 23.03
C ALA A 133 -25.61 9.44 24.42
N GLY A 134 -26.42 10.41 24.80
CA GLY A 134 -26.35 11.15 26.05
C GLY A 134 -27.73 11.41 26.65
N LYS A 135 -27.85 12.55 27.33
CA LYS A 135 -29.10 12.98 27.98
C LYS A 135 -29.32 14.47 27.72
N GLY A 136 -30.45 14.79 27.08
CA GLY A 136 -30.83 16.17 26.83
C GLY A 136 -31.16 16.97 28.08
N GLY A 137 -31.35 18.28 27.90
CA GLY A 137 -31.70 19.19 29.00
C GLY A 137 -31.89 20.64 28.57
N HIS A 138 -32.15 21.52 29.54
CA HIS A 138 -32.29 22.95 29.28
C HIS A 138 -30.90 23.61 29.23
N GLY A 139 -30.66 24.48 28.24
CA GLY A 139 -29.35 25.13 28.03
C GLY A 139 -28.88 26.00 29.19
N SER A 140 -29.80 26.45 30.07
CA SER A 140 -29.45 27.21 31.29
C SER A 140 -29.06 26.33 32.49
N SER A 141 -29.16 25.00 32.37
CA SER A 141 -28.83 24.06 33.46
C SER A 141 -28.09 22.83 32.92
N PRO A 142 -26.93 23.04 32.26
CA PRO A 142 -26.19 21.97 31.60
C PRO A 142 -25.72 20.86 32.56
N TRP A 143 -25.52 21.17 33.85
CA TRP A 143 -25.14 20.19 34.88
C TRP A 143 -26.19 19.09 35.13
N ASN A 144 -27.41 19.24 34.61
CA ASN A 144 -28.46 18.21 34.69
C ASN A 144 -28.51 17.30 33.44
N ALA A 145 -27.67 17.56 32.44
CA ALA A 145 -27.61 16.92 31.15
C ALA A 145 -26.25 16.24 30.91
N ALA A 146 -26.20 15.36 29.92
CA ALA A 146 -24.98 14.80 29.36
C ALA A 146 -25.05 15.03 27.84
N SER A 147 -24.79 16.26 27.41
CA SER A 147 -24.98 16.69 26.03
C SER A 147 -23.84 16.22 25.15
N PRO A 148 -24.10 15.58 23.98
CA PRO A 148 -23.05 15.04 23.12
C PRO A 148 -22.35 16.09 22.25
N VAL A 149 -22.79 17.35 22.24
CA VAL A 149 -22.27 18.38 21.32
C VAL A 149 -20.76 18.57 21.44
N VAL A 150 -20.24 18.68 22.67
CA VAL A 150 -18.81 18.90 22.91
C VAL A 150 -18.01 17.65 22.58
N ALA A 151 -18.45 16.48 23.05
CA ALA A 151 -17.82 15.20 22.74
C ALA A 151 -17.77 14.92 21.23
N ALA A 152 -18.80 15.32 20.48
CA ALA A 152 -18.84 15.17 19.03
C ALA A 152 -17.78 16.05 18.34
N ALA A 153 -17.65 17.31 18.76
CA ALA A 153 -16.61 18.21 18.25
C ALA A 153 -15.19 17.71 18.57
N GLU A 154 -14.95 17.26 19.80
CA GLU A 154 -13.67 16.65 20.21
C GLU A 154 -13.36 15.40 19.40
N THR A 155 -14.37 14.55 19.15
CA THR A 155 -14.24 13.35 18.32
C THR A 155 -13.78 13.73 16.92
N VAL A 156 -14.42 14.69 16.25
CA VAL A 156 -14.04 15.12 14.89
C VAL A 156 -12.59 15.61 14.85
N VAL A 157 -12.17 16.42 15.82
CA VAL A 157 -10.77 16.89 15.90
C VAL A 157 -9.81 15.73 16.10
N ALA A 158 -10.13 14.77 16.97
CA ALA A 158 -9.31 13.60 17.23
C ALA A 158 -9.18 12.69 15.98
N LEU A 159 -10.25 12.50 15.22
CA LEU A 159 -10.23 11.70 14.00
C LEU A 159 -9.30 12.30 12.93
N ASN A 160 -9.31 13.63 12.76
CA ASN A 160 -8.40 14.30 11.82
C ASN A 160 -6.92 14.12 12.21
N ASN A 161 -6.60 13.92 13.49
CA ASN A 161 -5.24 13.71 13.96
C ASN A 161 -4.69 12.29 13.73
N ILE A 162 -5.53 11.34 13.32
CA ILE A 162 -5.11 9.95 13.06
C ILE A 162 -3.97 9.92 12.03
N ILE A 163 -4.14 10.62 10.91
CA ILE A 163 -3.18 10.60 9.80
C ILE A 163 -1.82 11.18 10.23
N ALA A 164 -1.83 12.30 10.94
CA ALA A 164 -0.60 13.01 11.30
C ALA A 164 0.26 12.28 12.35
N GLN A 165 -0.35 11.40 13.16
CA GLN A 165 0.31 10.87 14.36
C GLN A 165 0.42 9.35 14.39
N ARG A 166 -0.37 8.63 13.58
CA ARG A 166 -0.57 7.19 13.77
C ARG A 166 -0.50 6.36 12.48
N THR A 167 -0.51 6.97 11.31
CA THR A 167 -0.26 6.26 10.05
C THR A 167 1.15 6.49 9.58
N ASN A 168 1.80 5.45 9.04
CA ASN A 168 3.12 5.60 8.43
C ASN A 168 2.95 6.07 6.98
N PRO A 169 3.38 7.29 6.61
CA PRO A 169 3.23 7.78 5.25
C PRO A 169 4.06 6.98 4.23
N GLN A 170 5.09 6.25 4.68
CA GLN A 170 5.92 5.42 3.79
C GLN A 170 5.20 4.15 3.32
N ASP A 171 4.23 3.65 4.08
CA ASP A 171 3.48 2.43 3.71
C ASP A 171 2.41 2.72 2.65
N GLY A 172 1.98 3.97 2.52
CA GLY A 172 1.00 4.40 1.53
C GLY A 172 0.05 5.48 2.06
N THR A 173 -0.34 6.39 1.16
CA THR A 173 -1.24 7.51 1.49
C THR A 173 -2.53 7.02 2.11
N THR A 174 -2.95 7.66 3.20
CA THR A 174 -4.20 7.39 3.89
C THR A 174 -4.90 8.70 4.20
N VAL A 175 -6.22 8.72 4.01
CA VAL A 175 -7.09 9.86 4.24
C VAL A 175 -8.25 9.40 5.10
N VAL A 176 -8.47 10.09 6.21
CA VAL A 176 -9.68 10.01 7.02
C VAL A 176 -10.40 11.34 6.84
N THR A 177 -11.66 11.30 6.45
CA THR A 177 -12.46 12.52 6.23
C THR A 177 -13.77 12.39 6.98
N VAL A 178 -14.05 13.34 7.87
CA VAL A 178 -15.39 13.52 8.43
C VAL A 178 -16.21 14.33 7.44
N GLY A 179 -17.27 13.72 6.90
CA GLY A 179 -18.17 14.35 5.93
C GLY A 179 -19.43 14.94 6.54
N SER A 180 -19.81 14.51 7.75
CA SER A 180 -21.03 14.96 8.43
C SER A 180 -20.85 14.96 9.94
N LEU A 181 -21.42 15.99 10.59
CA LEU A 181 -21.58 16.13 12.03
C LEU A 181 -22.96 16.76 12.27
N GLN A 182 -23.86 16.06 12.98
CA GLN A 182 -25.19 16.56 13.31
C GLN A 182 -25.49 16.39 14.80
N SER A 183 -25.98 17.45 15.47
CA SER A 183 -26.48 17.38 16.84
C SER A 183 -27.35 18.59 17.19
N GLY A 184 -28.52 18.34 17.76
CA GLY A 184 -29.47 19.38 18.19
C GLY A 184 -30.14 20.16 17.06
N ASN A 185 -31.15 20.95 17.44
CA ASN A 185 -31.95 21.76 16.51
C ASN A 185 -32.42 23.09 17.11
N ARG A 186 -32.09 23.38 18.38
CA ARG A 186 -32.47 24.61 19.09
C ARG A 186 -31.33 25.08 19.98
N PRO A 187 -31.08 26.40 20.07
CA PRO A 187 -29.95 26.94 20.81
C PRO A 187 -30.06 26.80 22.34
N ASN A 188 -31.28 26.67 22.89
CA ASN A 188 -31.54 26.59 24.33
C ASN A 188 -31.93 25.18 24.81
N VAL A 189 -31.86 24.16 23.94
CA VAL A 189 -32.15 22.77 24.27
C VAL A 189 -30.91 21.93 23.97
N LEU A 190 -30.37 21.30 25.00
CA LEU A 190 -29.25 20.38 24.86
C LEU A 190 -29.76 19.05 24.29
N PRO A 191 -29.16 18.54 23.20
CA PRO A 191 -29.60 17.32 22.55
C PRO A 191 -29.26 16.06 23.35
N GLU A 192 -29.91 14.95 23.00
CA GLU A 192 -29.63 13.61 23.55
C GLU A 192 -28.72 12.77 22.65
N SER A 193 -28.50 13.18 21.40
CA SER A 193 -27.65 12.45 20.46
C SER A 193 -26.82 13.36 19.55
N ALA A 194 -25.73 12.79 19.03
CA ALA A 194 -24.96 13.36 17.92
C ALA A 194 -24.53 12.24 16.99
N ASP A 195 -24.60 12.49 15.68
CA ASP A 195 -24.17 11.55 14.65
C ASP A 195 -23.03 12.15 13.84
N ILE A 196 -21.98 11.35 13.63
CA ILE A 196 -20.80 11.69 12.83
C ILE A 196 -20.66 10.62 11.75
N SER A 197 -20.39 11.01 10.52
CA SER A 197 -20.06 10.05 9.46
C SER A 197 -18.97 10.57 8.55
N GLY A 198 -18.26 9.64 7.92
CA GLY A 198 -17.12 9.96 7.09
C GLY A 198 -16.59 8.76 6.34
N THR A 199 -15.43 8.94 5.71
CA THR A 199 -14.78 7.93 4.88
C THR A 199 -13.34 7.70 5.29
N VAL A 200 -12.86 6.48 5.10
CA VAL A 200 -11.44 6.16 5.07
C VAL A 200 -11.06 5.76 3.64
N ARG A 201 -9.93 6.29 3.16
CA ARG A 201 -9.27 5.88 1.91
C ARG A 201 -7.82 5.58 2.22
N SER A 202 -7.34 4.38 1.91
CA SER A 202 -5.94 4.01 2.15
C SER A 202 -5.32 3.22 1.02
N LEU A 203 -4.06 3.51 0.70
CA LEU A 203 -3.22 2.68 -0.16
C LEU A 203 -2.45 1.59 0.60
N SER A 204 -2.66 1.48 1.91
CA SER A 204 -2.00 0.52 2.80
C SER A 204 -3.02 -0.18 3.68
N LYS A 205 -3.08 -1.51 3.60
CA LYS A 205 -3.95 -2.32 4.47
C LYS A 205 -3.64 -2.11 5.96
N GLN A 206 -2.37 -1.90 6.31
CA GLN A 206 -1.96 -1.63 7.68
C GLN A 206 -2.45 -0.27 8.16
N ASN A 207 -2.28 0.78 7.35
CA ASN A 207 -2.77 2.12 7.71
C ASN A 207 -4.31 2.15 7.76
N GLN A 208 -4.99 1.42 6.87
CA GLN A 208 -6.44 1.24 6.90
C GLN A 208 -6.90 0.62 8.23
N ALA A 209 -6.33 -0.52 8.62
CA ALA A 209 -6.64 -1.20 9.87
C ALA A 209 -6.36 -0.30 11.10
N THR A 210 -5.24 0.42 11.07
CA THR A 210 -4.88 1.39 12.10
C THR A 210 -5.91 2.51 12.20
N ALA A 211 -6.37 3.05 11.07
CA ALA A 211 -7.40 4.07 11.05
C ALA A 211 -8.73 3.54 11.64
N HIS A 212 -9.13 2.32 11.28
CA HIS A 212 -10.36 1.70 11.81
C HIS A 212 -10.30 1.52 13.33
N GLU A 213 -9.22 0.95 13.85
CA GLU A 213 -9.00 0.79 15.29
C GLU A 213 -9.08 2.13 16.02
N LEU A 214 -8.41 3.15 15.48
CA LEU A 214 -8.34 4.47 16.11
C LEU A 214 -9.66 5.23 16.06
N ILE A 215 -10.41 5.13 14.96
CA ILE A 215 -11.76 5.70 14.87
C ILE A 215 -12.62 5.13 16.00
N GLN A 216 -12.61 3.81 16.17
CA GLN A 216 -13.37 3.15 17.21
C GLN A 216 -12.91 3.56 18.61
N ARG A 217 -11.59 3.49 18.86
CA ARG A 217 -11.01 3.79 20.17
C ARG A 217 -11.21 5.25 20.58
N TYR A 218 -10.96 6.20 19.69
CA TYR A 218 -11.08 7.63 20.00
C TYR A 218 -12.55 7.99 20.27
N ALA A 219 -13.48 7.56 19.43
CA ALA A 219 -14.90 7.82 19.65
C ALA A 219 -15.40 7.27 21.00
N GLN A 220 -15.04 6.03 21.33
CA GLN A 220 -15.44 5.39 22.59
C GLN A 220 -14.83 6.08 23.81
N ASN A 221 -13.54 6.38 23.78
CA ASN A 221 -12.85 6.99 24.92
C ASN A 221 -13.28 8.44 25.15
N ILE A 222 -13.46 9.21 24.08
CA ILE A 222 -13.96 10.60 24.18
C ILE A 222 -15.39 10.58 24.70
N ALA A 223 -16.28 9.72 24.17
CA ALA A 223 -17.63 9.59 24.69
C ALA A 223 -17.66 9.25 26.18
N ALA A 224 -16.85 8.27 26.62
CA ALA A 224 -16.76 7.89 28.02
C ALA A 224 -16.30 9.03 28.92
N ASN A 225 -15.37 9.88 28.46
CA ASN A 225 -14.89 11.04 29.21
C ASN A 225 -15.98 12.12 29.43
N HIS A 226 -17.07 12.08 28.66
CA HIS A 226 -18.21 12.98 28.76
C HIS A 226 -19.47 12.29 29.34
N ASP A 227 -19.33 11.12 29.95
CA ASP A 227 -20.44 10.28 30.47
C ASP A 227 -21.45 9.86 29.37
N LEU A 228 -20.97 9.66 28.14
CA LEU A 228 -21.75 9.25 26.97
C LEU A 228 -21.43 7.82 26.54
N LYS A 229 -22.23 7.30 25.60
CA LYS A 229 -21.94 6.05 24.89
C LYS A 229 -21.75 6.31 23.41
N ALA A 230 -20.69 5.76 22.82
CA ALA A 230 -20.48 5.76 21.38
C ALA A 230 -20.80 4.39 20.78
N THR A 231 -21.59 4.37 19.71
CA THR A 231 -21.72 3.22 18.82
C THR A 231 -20.99 3.53 17.51
N VAL A 232 -20.02 2.72 17.15
CA VAL A 232 -19.22 2.90 15.94
C VAL A 232 -19.52 1.77 14.98
N ARG A 233 -19.76 2.09 13.71
CA ARG A 233 -19.85 1.14 12.61
C ARG A 233 -18.90 1.57 11.51
N ILE A 234 -18.16 0.61 10.97
CA ILE A 234 -17.28 0.81 9.84
C ILE A 234 -17.69 -0.24 8.80
N ASP A 235 -18.20 0.25 7.68
CA ASP A 235 -18.55 -0.55 6.52
C ASP A 235 -17.34 -0.54 5.58
N THR A 236 -16.56 -1.62 5.62
CA THR A 236 -15.46 -1.86 4.68
C THR A 236 -16.07 -2.18 3.33
N GLY A 237 -15.99 -1.25 2.38
CA GLY A 237 -16.51 -1.43 1.03
C GLY A 237 -15.53 -2.18 0.17
N TYR A 238 -14.46 -1.50 -0.21
CA TYR A 238 -13.46 -2.04 -1.11
C TYR A 238 -12.11 -2.10 -0.41
N GLU A 239 -11.41 -3.22 -0.56
CA GLU A 239 -10.03 -3.37 -0.09
C GLU A 239 -9.07 -2.55 -0.97
N VAL A 240 -7.82 -2.41 -0.54
CA VAL A 240 -6.78 -1.79 -1.38
C VAL A 240 -6.60 -2.62 -2.65
N LEU A 241 -6.82 -2.04 -3.83
CA LEU A 241 -6.56 -2.70 -5.11
C LEU A 241 -5.06 -2.77 -5.34
N VAL A 242 -4.51 -3.98 -5.30
CA VAL A 242 -3.08 -4.24 -5.48
C VAL A 242 -2.88 -5.02 -6.78
N SER A 243 -2.15 -4.42 -7.71
CA SER A 243 -1.67 -5.12 -8.89
C SER A 243 -0.53 -6.05 -8.50
N ASP A 244 -0.67 -7.35 -8.77
CA ASP A 244 0.40 -8.33 -8.50
C ASP A 244 1.67 -7.94 -9.29
N PRO A 245 2.82 -7.72 -8.62
CA PRO A 245 4.04 -7.27 -9.30
C PRO A 245 4.53 -8.23 -10.39
N LYS A 246 4.40 -9.55 -10.19
CA LYS A 246 4.89 -10.55 -11.15
C LYS A 246 4.00 -10.61 -12.38
N ALA A 247 2.68 -10.65 -12.20
CA ALA A 247 1.71 -10.63 -13.28
C ALA A 247 1.81 -9.32 -14.07
N THR A 248 1.92 -8.19 -13.37
CA THR A 248 2.11 -6.87 -14.00
C THR A 248 3.39 -6.85 -14.84
N GLN A 249 4.52 -7.28 -14.27
CA GLN A 249 5.80 -7.33 -14.99
C GLN A 249 5.74 -8.17 -16.27
N THR A 250 4.94 -9.23 -16.26
CA THR A 250 4.76 -10.14 -17.40
C THR A 250 4.00 -9.46 -18.55
N VAL A 251 3.03 -8.57 -18.25
CA VAL A 251 2.19 -7.95 -19.28
C VAL A 251 2.74 -6.64 -19.83
N ILE A 252 3.71 -5.99 -19.16
CA ILE A 252 4.30 -4.70 -19.60
C ILE A 252 4.71 -4.70 -21.09
N PRO A 253 5.45 -5.70 -21.62
CA PRO A 253 5.84 -5.69 -23.03
C PRO A 253 4.64 -5.71 -24.00
N ALA A 254 3.54 -6.39 -23.62
CA ALA A 254 2.32 -6.42 -24.41
C ALA A 254 1.56 -5.09 -24.33
N LEU A 255 1.58 -4.42 -23.17
CA LEU A 255 1.02 -3.07 -23.02
C LEU A 255 1.81 -2.06 -23.86
N ASP A 256 3.14 -2.13 -23.87
CA ASP A 256 3.97 -1.26 -24.72
C ASP A 256 3.67 -1.46 -26.20
N MET A 257 3.59 -2.72 -26.65
CA MET A 257 3.24 -3.04 -28.04
C MET A 257 1.87 -2.49 -28.44
N ALA A 258 0.90 -2.47 -27.52
CA ALA A 258 -0.45 -1.98 -27.79
C ALA A 258 -0.55 -0.44 -27.89
N THR A 259 0.52 0.30 -27.58
CA THR A 259 0.51 1.78 -27.58
C THR A 259 1.17 2.42 -28.80
N ASP A 260 1.56 1.63 -29.82
CA ASP A 260 2.18 2.12 -31.06
C ASP A 260 3.32 3.15 -30.85
N GLY A 261 4.10 2.99 -29.77
CA GLY A 261 5.23 3.86 -29.45
C GLY A 261 4.92 5.09 -28.57
N ILE A 262 3.67 5.31 -28.18
CA ILE A 262 3.30 6.30 -27.14
C ILE A 262 3.84 5.87 -25.76
N GLY A 263 3.91 4.55 -25.55
CA GLY A 263 4.52 3.87 -24.40
C GLY A 263 3.52 3.60 -23.28
N ALA A 264 3.62 2.40 -22.69
CA ALA A 264 3.00 2.11 -21.40
C ALA A 264 3.91 2.62 -20.28
N LYS A 265 3.34 3.24 -19.25
CA LYS A 265 4.13 3.85 -18.17
C LYS A 265 3.59 3.49 -16.81
N GLU A 266 4.51 3.36 -15.86
CA GLU A 266 4.13 3.26 -14.46
C GLU A 266 3.53 4.59 -13.97
N VAL A 267 2.37 4.50 -13.33
CA VAL A 267 1.61 5.67 -12.83
C VAL A 267 1.61 5.73 -11.31
N ALA A 268 1.35 6.94 -10.79
CA ALA A 268 1.03 7.12 -9.38
C ALA A 268 -0.30 6.42 -9.04
N PRO A 269 -0.47 5.95 -7.80
CA PRO A 269 -1.72 5.32 -7.38
C PRO A 269 -2.87 6.34 -7.29
N GLY A 270 -4.08 5.87 -7.51
CA GLY A 270 -5.31 6.65 -7.36
C GLY A 270 -5.89 6.56 -5.95
N MET A 271 -6.51 7.64 -5.47
CA MET A 271 -7.24 7.64 -4.18
C MET A 271 -8.73 7.29 -4.33
N GLY A 272 -9.18 7.01 -5.56
CA GLY A 272 -10.46 6.32 -5.80
C GLY A 272 -10.41 4.88 -5.29
N SER A 273 -11.55 4.21 -5.33
CA SER A 273 -11.70 2.81 -4.94
C SER A 273 -12.39 2.06 -6.07
N GLU A 274 -12.23 0.75 -6.09
CA GLU A 274 -12.63 -0.11 -7.19
C GLU A 274 -12.94 -1.50 -6.64
N ASP A 275 -14.11 -2.06 -6.97
CA ASP A 275 -14.58 -3.33 -6.41
C ASP A 275 -13.93 -4.55 -7.09
N PHE A 276 -13.25 -4.35 -8.23
CA PHE A 276 -12.42 -5.35 -8.90
C PHE A 276 -11.38 -6.00 -7.98
N VAL A 277 -10.98 -5.33 -6.90
CA VAL A 277 -10.12 -5.89 -5.84
C VAL A 277 -10.63 -7.22 -5.29
N ASP A 278 -11.95 -7.41 -5.25
CA ASP A 278 -12.55 -8.64 -4.75
C ASP A 278 -12.34 -9.83 -5.67
N MET A 279 -12.20 -9.61 -6.99
CA MET A 279 -11.85 -10.67 -7.93
C MET A 279 -10.36 -11.00 -7.92
N THR A 280 -9.50 -10.07 -7.49
CA THR A 280 -8.03 -10.28 -7.47
C THR A 280 -7.54 -10.88 -6.16
N THR A 281 -8.19 -10.59 -5.04
CA THR A 281 -7.75 -11.03 -3.70
C THR A 281 -8.05 -12.50 -3.38
N THR A 282 -9.18 -13.05 -3.84
CA THR A 282 -9.55 -14.47 -3.62
C THR A 282 -8.78 -15.41 -4.54
N HIS A 283 -8.25 -14.89 -5.65
CA HIS A 283 -7.46 -15.66 -6.60
C HIS A 283 -6.05 -16.01 -6.12
N ASN A 284 -5.56 -15.25 -5.13
CA ASN A 284 -4.31 -15.50 -4.43
C ASN A 284 -4.48 -16.42 -3.18
N GLY A 285 -5.59 -17.15 -3.06
CA GLY A 285 -5.78 -18.18 -2.03
C GLY A 285 -6.16 -17.66 -0.63
N VAL A 286 -6.54 -16.39 -0.49
CA VAL A 286 -7.07 -15.88 0.78
C VAL A 286 -8.58 -15.99 0.77
N ASN A 287 -9.10 -17.13 1.25
CA ASN A 287 -10.52 -17.32 1.50
C ASN A 287 -11.03 -16.28 2.52
N LYS A 288 -12.02 -15.47 2.13
CA LYS A 288 -12.86 -14.63 3.01
C LYS A 288 -13.74 -15.50 3.92
N LEU A 289 -13.18 -16.39 4.75
CA LEU A 289 -13.89 -17.08 5.83
C LEU A 289 -12.91 -17.41 6.96
N LYS A 290 -12.61 -16.40 7.78
CA LYS A 290 -12.39 -16.44 9.25
C LYS A 290 -11.70 -15.15 9.68
N GLN A 291 -12.52 -14.17 10.11
CA GLN A 291 -12.12 -13.26 11.18
C GLN A 291 -12.02 -14.11 12.45
N ASP A 292 -10.86 -14.73 12.66
CA ASP A 292 -10.33 -15.00 14.00
C ASP A 292 -8.90 -15.54 13.88
N SER A 293 -8.04 -15.02 14.76
CA SER A 293 -6.59 -15.20 14.86
C SER A 293 -5.76 -14.53 13.76
N GLY A 294 -5.14 -13.42 14.13
CA GLY A 294 -4.15 -12.73 13.31
C GLY A 294 -3.01 -13.67 12.93
N VAL A 295 -2.77 -13.76 11.62
CA VAL A 295 -1.50 -13.93 10.90
C VAL A 295 -1.93 -14.06 9.42
N THR A 296 -1.73 -13.01 8.62
CA THR A 296 -2.03 -13.00 7.18
C THR A 296 -0.86 -13.53 6.36
N CYS A 297 -1.18 -14.21 5.25
CA CYS A 297 -0.28 -14.88 4.28
C CYS A 297 0.83 -14.00 3.62
N HIS A 298 0.88 -12.68 3.87
CA HIS A 298 2.02 -11.82 3.47
C HIS A 298 3.17 -11.80 4.49
N SER A 299 2.92 -12.27 5.72
CA SER A 299 3.91 -12.32 6.79
C SER A 299 5.11 -13.20 6.44
N GLY A 300 4.94 -14.23 5.60
CA GLY A 300 6.02 -15.13 5.22
C GLY A 300 7.11 -14.42 4.40
N THR A 301 6.74 -13.58 3.44
CA THR A 301 7.72 -12.85 2.61
C THR A 301 8.36 -11.69 3.36
N GLU A 302 7.59 -10.96 4.17
CA GLU A 302 8.12 -9.88 5.01
C GLU A 302 9.05 -10.43 6.10
N LEU A 303 8.62 -11.50 6.78
CA LEU A 303 9.46 -12.21 7.74
C LEU A 303 10.67 -12.82 7.05
N LEU A 304 10.53 -13.38 5.84
CA LEU A 304 11.67 -13.88 5.07
C LEU A 304 12.63 -12.74 4.68
N ASN A 305 12.14 -11.57 4.31
CA ASN A 305 12.96 -10.39 4.04
C ASN A 305 13.70 -9.91 5.29
N LEU A 306 13.04 -9.90 6.46
CA LEU A 306 13.67 -9.61 7.74
C LEU A 306 14.70 -10.68 8.13
N ILE A 307 14.38 -11.97 7.91
CA ILE A 307 15.28 -13.10 8.13
C ILE A 307 16.51 -13.00 7.22
N MET A 308 16.34 -12.54 5.97
CA MET A 308 17.43 -12.41 5.00
C MET A 308 18.14 -11.05 5.06
N ALA A 309 17.65 -10.08 5.85
CA ALA A 309 18.19 -8.71 5.90
C ALA A 309 19.67 -8.66 6.27
N TYR A 310 20.16 -9.65 7.05
CA TYR A 310 21.59 -9.76 7.37
C TYR A 310 22.45 -9.87 6.10
N SER A 311 21.95 -10.52 5.04
CA SER A 311 22.70 -10.69 3.78
C SER A 311 22.96 -9.35 3.11
N ILE A 312 21.99 -8.43 3.19
CA ILE A 312 22.10 -7.07 2.66
C ILE A 312 23.10 -6.28 3.50
N SER A 313 22.97 -6.31 4.83
CA SER A 313 23.90 -5.60 5.73
C SER A 313 25.35 -6.07 5.57
N THR A 314 25.57 -7.38 5.40
CA THR A 314 26.91 -7.93 5.14
C THR A 314 27.45 -7.55 3.75
N ALA A 315 26.57 -7.42 2.74
CA ALA A 315 26.98 -6.94 1.42
C ALA A 315 27.39 -5.46 1.47
N VAL A 316 26.67 -4.62 2.22
CA VAL A 316 27.02 -3.21 2.45
C VAL A 316 28.36 -3.09 3.17
N ARG A 317 28.58 -3.92 4.20
CA ARG A 317 29.89 -4.02 4.88
C ARG A 317 31.01 -4.35 3.89
N ALA A 318 30.83 -5.40 3.08
CA ALA A 318 31.83 -5.81 2.11
C ALA A 318 32.14 -4.68 1.10
N ALA A 319 31.13 -3.92 0.67
CA ALA A 319 31.34 -2.76 -0.19
C ALA A 319 32.12 -1.62 0.49
N ALA A 320 31.91 -1.42 1.79
CA ALA A 320 32.66 -0.46 2.59
C ALA A 320 34.11 -0.90 2.81
N GLU A 321 34.35 -2.17 3.14
CA GLU A 321 35.70 -2.75 3.32
C GLU A 321 36.52 -2.74 2.02
N LEU A 322 35.87 -3.01 0.89
CA LEU A 322 36.48 -3.00 -0.44
C LEU A 322 36.52 -1.61 -1.09
N GLU A 323 36.02 -0.59 -0.40
CA GLU A 323 35.99 0.81 -0.84
C GLU A 323 35.34 1.00 -2.22
N LEU A 324 34.35 0.18 -2.55
CA LEU A 324 33.76 0.14 -3.91
C LEU A 324 33.13 1.47 -4.31
N ALA A 325 32.59 2.21 -3.34
CA ALA A 325 32.01 3.53 -3.59
C ALA A 325 33.08 4.56 -3.99
N ASP A 326 34.24 4.54 -3.31
CA ASP A 326 35.37 5.40 -3.65
C ASP A 326 35.97 5.04 -5.02
N LEU A 327 36.01 3.75 -5.35
CA LEU A 327 36.43 3.30 -6.67
C LEU A 327 35.47 3.74 -7.78
N LEU A 328 34.20 4.02 -7.49
CA LEU A 328 33.18 4.38 -8.47
C LEU A 328 32.82 5.87 -8.52
N LYS A 329 33.38 6.69 -7.63
CA LYS A 329 33.01 8.12 -7.51
C LYS A 329 33.35 8.96 -8.74
N ASP A 330 34.43 8.59 -9.45
CA ASP A 330 34.88 9.30 -10.65
C ASP A 330 34.24 8.77 -11.94
N GLY A 331 33.28 7.85 -11.83
CA GLY A 331 32.47 7.37 -12.94
C GLY A 331 32.43 5.83 -13.09
N PRO A 332 31.69 5.33 -14.09
CA PRO A 332 31.45 3.91 -14.25
C PRO A 332 32.72 3.11 -14.52
N LYS A 333 32.85 1.92 -13.91
CA LYS A 333 33.96 0.99 -14.15
C LYS A 333 33.46 -0.41 -14.52
N THR A 334 34.22 -1.13 -15.33
CA THR A 334 33.93 -2.54 -15.65
C THR A 334 34.15 -3.43 -14.43
N ILE A 335 33.46 -4.56 -14.36
CA ILE A 335 33.68 -5.55 -13.28
C ILE A 335 35.15 -6.00 -13.17
N ALA A 336 35.86 -6.14 -14.30
CA ALA A 336 37.27 -6.52 -14.31
C ALA A 336 38.15 -5.43 -13.69
N SER A 337 37.88 -4.15 -13.99
CA SER A 337 38.61 -3.02 -13.41
C SER A 337 38.34 -2.89 -11.90
N LEU A 338 37.09 -3.10 -11.46
CA LEU A 338 36.73 -3.06 -10.05
C LEU A 338 37.36 -4.21 -9.27
N ALA A 339 37.34 -5.43 -9.84
CA ALA A 339 37.96 -6.60 -9.24
C ALA A 339 39.47 -6.40 -9.06
N GLN A 340 40.15 -5.88 -10.09
CA GLN A 340 41.58 -5.56 -10.00
C GLN A 340 41.86 -4.49 -8.94
N ALA A 341 41.08 -3.42 -8.88
CA ALA A 341 41.30 -2.31 -7.96
C ALA A 341 41.00 -2.67 -6.49
N SER A 342 40.04 -3.57 -6.26
CA SER A 342 39.67 -4.06 -4.93
C SER A 342 40.42 -5.34 -4.50
N GLY A 343 41.29 -5.89 -5.34
CA GLY A 343 42.01 -7.14 -5.05
C GLY A 343 41.12 -8.38 -5.00
N THR A 344 39.98 -8.37 -5.70
CA THR A 344 38.99 -9.44 -5.70
C THR A 344 38.90 -10.15 -7.06
N GLU A 345 38.12 -11.23 -7.13
CA GLU A 345 37.81 -11.92 -8.39
C GLU A 345 36.47 -11.43 -8.96
N ALA A 346 36.44 -11.17 -10.27
CA ALA A 346 35.33 -10.52 -10.96
C ALA A 346 33.99 -11.25 -10.79
N SER A 347 33.95 -12.58 -10.92
CA SER A 347 32.71 -13.35 -10.81
C SER A 347 32.13 -13.36 -9.38
N HIS A 348 32.99 -13.32 -8.35
CA HIS A 348 32.57 -13.23 -6.95
C HIS A 348 32.13 -11.82 -6.57
N LEU A 349 32.90 -10.80 -6.96
CA LEU A 349 32.54 -9.40 -6.73
C LEU A 349 31.20 -9.06 -7.39
N GLN A 350 30.93 -9.61 -8.58
CA GLN A 350 29.66 -9.40 -9.28
C GLN A 350 28.46 -9.87 -8.47
N ARG A 351 28.57 -10.93 -7.66
CA ARG A 351 27.47 -11.42 -6.82
C ARG A 351 27.12 -10.41 -5.73
N ILE A 352 28.12 -9.79 -5.12
CA ILE A 352 27.95 -8.75 -4.11
C ILE A 352 27.32 -7.51 -4.76
N LEU A 353 27.85 -7.07 -5.90
CA LEU A 353 27.33 -5.92 -6.64
C LEU A 353 25.88 -6.11 -7.07
N ARG A 354 25.46 -7.31 -7.49
CA ARG A 354 24.06 -7.59 -7.86
C ARG A 354 23.08 -7.40 -6.70
N VAL A 355 23.45 -7.85 -5.50
CA VAL A 355 22.65 -7.61 -4.28
C VAL A 355 22.53 -6.10 -4.04
N LEU A 356 23.64 -5.39 -4.10
CA LEU A 356 23.69 -3.95 -3.85
C LEU A 356 23.01 -3.11 -4.96
N CYS A 357 22.94 -3.62 -6.19
CA CYS A 357 22.16 -3.03 -7.27
C CYS A 357 20.65 -3.17 -7.03
N ALA A 358 20.20 -4.32 -6.53
CA ALA A 358 18.80 -4.50 -6.15
C ALA A 358 18.36 -3.54 -5.02
N HIS A 359 19.32 -3.01 -4.25
CA HIS A 359 19.09 -2.10 -3.13
C HIS A 359 19.55 -0.65 -3.39
N ARG A 360 19.74 -0.25 -4.66
CA ARG A 360 20.02 1.16 -5.05
C ARG A 360 21.30 1.75 -4.44
N VAL A 361 22.26 0.89 -4.09
CA VAL A 361 23.60 1.31 -3.64
C VAL A 361 24.49 1.52 -4.87
N PHE A 362 24.45 0.58 -5.83
CA PHE A 362 25.13 0.70 -7.12
C PHE A 362 24.13 0.53 -8.26
N LYS A 363 24.50 0.92 -9.47
CA LYS A 363 23.70 0.69 -10.67
C LYS A 363 24.53 -0.04 -11.71
N GLU A 364 23.99 -1.15 -12.22
CA GLU A 364 24.55 -1.86 -13.36
C GLU A 364 24.19 -1.11 -14.66
N GLN A 365 25.17 -0.98 -15.53
CA GLN A 365 25.13 -0.32 -16.82
C GLN A 365 25.51 -1.33 -17.92
N PRO A 366 25.25 -1.03 -19.20
CA PRO A 366 25.62 -1.92 -20.31
C PRO A 366 27.09 -2.36 -20.26
N ALA A 367 27.37 -3.54 -20.82
CA ALA A 367 28.71 -4.13 -20.88
C ALA A 367 29.36 -4.43 -19.49
N ASN A 368 28.57 -4.84 -18.49
CA ASN A 368 29.03 -5.17 -17.14
C ASN A 368 29.84 -4.04 -16.50
N THR A 369 29.36 -2.81 -16.70
CA THR A 369 29.89 -1.62 -16.02
C THR A 369 29.00 -1.29 -14.83
N TYR A 370 29.59 -0.79 -13.76
CA TYR A 370 28.88 -0.41 -12.54
C TYR A 370 29.20 1.04 -12.21
N GLN A 371 28.25 1.74 -11.61
CA GLN A 371 28.40 3.11 -11.11
C GLN A 371 27.68 3.27 -9.78
N LEU A 372 27.90 4.38 -9.09
CA LEU A 372 27.10 4.78 -7.93
C LEU A 372 25.63 5.02 -8.30
N ASP A 373 24.73 4.64 -7.40
CA ASP A 373 23.32 5.03 -7.38
C ASP A 373 23.03 5.91 -6.15
N GLU A 374 21.79 6.32 -5.93
CA GLU A 374 21.38 7.32 -4.93
C GLU A 374 21.97 7.05 -3.53
N LEU A 375 21.95 5.80 -3.05
CA LEU A 375 22.44 5.49 -1.70
C LEU A 375 23.97 5.32 -1.63
N GLY A 376 24.60 4.88 -2.71
CA GLY A 376 26.03 4.57 -2.74
C GLY A 376 26.93 5.77 -2.46
N TRP A 377 26.48 6.98 -2.79
CA TRP A 377 27.21 8.21 -2.48
C TRP A 377 27.46 8.42 -0.98
N ASN A 378 26.62 7.83 -0.12
CA ASN A 378 26.82 7.90 1.33
C ASN A 378 27.92 6.96 1.84
N LEU A 379 28.38 6.03 1.00
CA LEU A 379 29.49 5.12 1.32
C LEU A 379 30.85 5.64 0.83
N CYS A 380 30.91 6.79 0.14
CA CYS A 380 32.18 7.41 -0.22
C CYS A 380 32.89 7.94 1.04
N SER A 381 34.22 7.82 1.08
CA SER A 381 35.03 8.22 2.24
C SER A 381 35.02 9.73 2.52
N ASP A 382 34.69 10.53 1.50
CA ASP A 382 34.55 11.99 1.58
C ASP A 382 33.10 12.44 1.87
N SER A 383 32.17 11.49 2.05
CA SER A 383 30.78 11.79 2.40
C SER A 383 30.66 12.35 3.81
N SER A 384 29.91 13.45 3.96
CA SER A 384 29.60 14.01 5.28
C SER A 384 28.65 13.15 6.12
N SER A 385 28.07 12.09 5.54
CA SER A 385 27.10 11.22 6.21
C SER A 385 27.74 10.19 7.16
N ARG A 386 29.04 9.91 7.03
CA ARG A 386 29.79 8.90 7.81
C ARG A 386 29.16 7.49 7.78
N LEU A 387 28.35 7.20 6.76
CA LEU A 387 27.64 5.92 6.67
C LEU A 387 28.56 4.76 6.26
N LYS A 388 29.75 5.02 5.70
CA LYS A 388 30.80 4.01 5.52
C LYS A 388 31.27 3.47 6.87
N GLU A 389 31.64 4.36 7.80
CA GLU A 389 32.09 4.02 9.14
C GLU A 389 30.98 3.38 9.97
N ALA A 390 29.75 3.93 9.90
CA ALA A 390 28.60 3.33 10.56
C ALA A 390 28.31 1.91 10.06
N ALA A 391 28.45 1.65 8.74
CA ALA A 391 28.28 0.32 8.18
C ALA A 391 29.33 -0.66 8.72
N LEU A 392 30.61 -0.27 8.78
CA LEU A 392 31.68 -1.09 9.33
C LEU A 392 31.48 -1.39 10.83
N MET A 393 31.00 -0.41 11.58
CA MET A 393 30.76 -0.54 13.02
C MET A 393 29.55 -1.42 13.36
N LEU A 394 28.38 -1.12 12.77
CA LEU A 394 27.11 -1.77 13.13
C LEU A 394 27.02 -3.21 12.63
N THR A 395 27.89 -3.58 11.68
CA THR A 395 27.98 -4.94 11.14
C THR A 395 29.22 -5.68 11.63
N ASP A 396 29.89 -5.16 12.67
CA ASP A 396 31.10 -5.78 13.21
C ASP A 396 30.89 -7.28 13.52
N PRO A 397 31.83 -8.17 13.16
CA PRO A 397 31.70 -9.59 13.43
C PRO A 397 31.40 -9.90 14.90
N ALA A 398 31.95 -9.14 15.86
CA ALA A 398 31.64 -9.32 17.27
C ALA A 398 30.14 -9.08 17.55
N PHE A 399 29.56 -8.06 16.91
CA PHE A 399 28.14 -7.73 17.00
C PHE A 399 27.26 -8.81 16.34
N LEU A 400 27.62 -9.24 15.14
CA LEU A 400 26.91 -10.30 14.41
C LEU A 400 26.96 -11.64 15.15
N HIS A 401 28.10 -11.96 15.77
CA HIS A 401 28.26 -13.16 16.58
C HIS A 401 27.44 -13.12 17.86
N CYS A 402 27.32 -11.97 18.53
CA CYS A 402 26.41 -11.81 19.66
C CYS A 402 24.94 -11.84 19.23
N ALA A 403 24.61 -11.26 18.07
CA ALA A 403 23.25 -11.27 17.54
C ALA A 403 22.72 -12.70 17.30
N ALA A 404 23.60 -13.64 16.95
CA ALA A 404 23.26 -15.06 16.78
C ALA A 404 22.83 -15.74 18.10
N ASP A 405 23.20 -15.20 19.25
CA ASP A 405 22.96 -15.78 20.58
C ASP A 405 21.86 -15.03 21.36
N LEU A 406 21.10 -14.11 20.75
CA LEU A 406 20.14 -13.21 21.42
C LEU A 406 19.10 -13.91 22.33
N SER A 407 18.75 -15.16 22.03
CA SER A 407 17.87 -15.97 22.90
C SER A 407 18.46 -16.23 24.29
N LYS A 408 19.80 -16.33 24.40
CA LYS A 408 20.52 -16.42 25.67
C LYS A 408 20.50 -15.09 26.42
N ALA A 409 20.62 -13.96 25.73
CA ALA A 409 20.45 -12.63 26.35
C ALA A 409 19.05 -12.45 26.92
N ALA A 410 18.02 -12.91 26.22
CA ALA A 410 16.64 -12.90 26.73
C ALA A 410 16.49 -13.75 28.01
N ALA A 411 17.33 -14.78 28.19
CA ALA A 411 17.43 -15.58 29.41
C ALA A 411 18.33 -14.96 30.50
N GLY A 412 18.76 -13.70 30.32
CA GLY A 412 19.59 -12.96 31.29
C GLY A 412 21.09 -13.22 31.18
N ILE A 413 21.55 -13.93 30.15
CA ILE A 413 22.97 -14.22 29.97
C ILE A 413 23.66 -13.04 29.28
N PRO A 414 24.73 -12.45 29.84
CA PRO A 414 25.46 -11.37 29.19
C PRO A 414 26.35 -11.94 28.06
N ILE A 415 25.73 -12.18 26.89
CA ILE A 415 26.33 -12.85 25.71
C ILE A 415 27.73 -12.32 25.37
N PHE A 416 27.89 -11.00 25.39
CA PHE A 416 29.15 -10.37 25.01
C PHE A 416 30.30 -10.81 25.94
N ARG A 417 30.06 -10.80 27.26
CA ARG A 417 31.02 -11.25 28.27
C ARG A 417 31.23 -12.75 28.23
N GLU A 418 30.19 -13.52 27.96
CA GLU A 418 30.29 -14.98 27.80
C GLU A 418 31.19 -15.36 26.62
N ARG A 419 31.06 -14.67 25.49
CA ARG A 419 31.75 -15.00 24.25
C ARG A 419 33.18 -14.44 24.18
N PHE A 420 33.37 -13.22 24.64
CA PHE A 420 34.66 -12.52 24.50
C PHE A 420 35.46 -12.45 25.79
N GLY A 421 34.86 -12.75 26.95
CA GLY A 421 35.52 -12.75 28.26
C GLY A 421 35.50 -11.39 28.98
N HIS A 422 34.99 -10.35 28.33
CA HIS A 422 34.95 -8.97 28.81
C HIS A 422 33.66 -8.24 28.38
N ALA A 423 33.37 -7.08 28.96
CA ALA A 423 32.17 -6.31 28.65
C ALA A 423 32.23 -5.69 27.24
N PHE A 424 31.05 -5.35 26.70
CA PHE A 424 30.92 -4.72 25.38
C PHE A 424 31.81 -3.49 25.21
N PHE A 425 31.77 -2.56 26.17
CA PHE A 425 32.56 -1.33 26.09
C PHE A 425 34.07 -1.58 26.24
N GLU A 426 34.47 -2.58 27.03
CA GLU A 426 35.89 -2.99 27.16
C GLU A 426 36.44 -3.51 25.82
N HIS A 427 35.61 -4.15 24.99
CA HIS A 427 36.01 -4.67 23.66
C HIS A 427 36.29 -3.57 22.65
N TRP A 428 35.69 -2.41 22.84
CA TRP A 428 35.84 -1.27 21.95
C TRP A 428 36.96 -0.34 22.38
N GLU A 429 37.45 -0.44 23.62
CA GLU A 429 38.65 0.29 24.05
C GLU A 429 39.96 -0.37 23.54
N ASP A 430 39.95 -1.67 23.24
CA ASP A 430 41.15 -2.46 22.90
C ASP A 430 41.40 -2.68 21.38
N ASN A 431 40.49 -2.28 20.48
CA ASN A 431 40.56 -2.59 19.04
C ASN A 431 40.58 -1.34 18.14
N ASP A 432 41.12 -1.48 16.92
CA ASP A 432 41.11 -0.48 15.83
C ASP A 432 39.70 0.04 15.46
N ILE A 433 38.65 -0.63 15.95
CA ILE A 433 37.23 -0.25 15.82
C ILE A 433 36.90 1.00 16.65
N HIS A 434 37.68 1.32 17.69
CA HIS A 434 37.48 2.51 18.52
C HIS A 434 37.38 3.79 17.68
N ASP A 435 38.28 3.94 16.71
CA ASP A 435 38.32 5.13 15.85
C ASP A 435 37.16 5.17 14.84
N ILE A 436 36.69 4.00 14.40
CA ILE A 436 35.49 3.86 13.55
C ILE A 436 34.23 4.20 14.34
N PHE A 437 34.15 3.80 15.62
CA PHE A 437 33.03 4.13 16.50
C PHE A 437 32.87 5.65 16.69
N HIS A 438 33.94 6.37 17.00
CA HIS A 438 33.87 7.83 17.16
C HIS A 438 33.51 8.53 15.84
N GLN A 439 33.96 8.01 14.71
CA GLN A 439 33.67 8.61 13.40
C GLN A 439 32.27 8.28 12.85
N GLY A 440 31.68 7.13 13.22
CA GLY A 440 30.36 6.70 12.74
C GLY A 440 29.17 7.12 13.61
N VAL A 441 29.41 7.57 14.85
CA VAL A 441 28.35 7.98 15.82
C VAL A 441 28.27 9.50 16.02
N SER A 442 29.28 10.25 15.57
CA SER A 442 29.27 11.73 15.52
C SER A 442 28.76 12.25 14.19
#